data_AF-A0A1Z1MP26-F1
#
_entry.id   AF-A0A1Z1MP26-F1
#
_cell.length_a   1.000
_cell.length_b   1.000
_cell.length_c   1.000
_cell.angle_alpha   90.00
_cell.angle_beta   90.00
_cell.angle_gamma   90.00
#
_symmetry.space_group_name_H-M   'P 1'
#
loop_
_entity.id
_entity.type
_entity.pdbx_description
1 polymer ?
#
loop_
_entity_poly.entity_id
_entity_poly.type
_entity_poly.pdbx_seq_one_letter_code
_entity_poly.pdbx_strand_id
1 'polypeptide(L)'
;MKNQISFKKKIDLLMISLEVLNTYYINNSILLEFNHLRKDLRNCHDNITHNFTQIIKYIYVIHKITNKYLLHKTAIQILINCINNKNKKIPNIKQYIKKFNYIYSIKHEYYNNYKSIHHVYKINIENIAIINLYLITKLVNKQGIYFLIKYLFK
;
A
#
# COMPACT_ATOMS: atom_id res chain seq x y z
N MET A 1 17.20 -18.57 5.33
CA MET A 1 17.25 -17.21 4.72
C MET A 1 15.99 -16.46 5.14
N LYS A 2 16.09 -15.24 5.68
CA LYS A 2 14.92 -14.48 6.15
C LYS A 2 14.07 -14.09 4.94
N ASN A 3 12.83 -14.60 4.90
CA ASN A 3 11.87 -14.45 3.82
C ASN A 3 11.48 -12.97 3.62
N GLN A 4 12.19 -12.26 2.75
CA GLN A 4 11.90 -10.88 2.41
C GLN A 4 10.74 -10.81 1.41
N ILE A 5 9.79 -9.92 1.67
CA ILE A 5 8.72 -9.57 0.73
C ILE A 5 9.37 -8.96 -0.51
N SER A 6 9.07 -9.50 -1.69
CA SER A 6 9.61 -8.97 -2.95
C SER A 6 9.21 -7.50 -3.16
N PHE A 7 10.07 -6.76 -3.86
CA PHE A 7 9.82 -5.35 -4.22
C PHE A 7 8.42 -5.14 -4.80
N LYS A 8 8.03 -5.99 -5.76
CA LYS A 8 6.70 -5.97 -6.39
C LYS A 8 5.59 -6.11 -5.36
N LYS A 9 5.70 -7.11 -4.47
CA LYS A 9 4.70 -7.36 -3.44
C LYS A 9 4.59 -6.17 -2.47
N LYS A 10 5.70 -5.50 -2.15
CA LYS A 10 5.67 -4.26 -1.33
C LYS A 10 4.93 -3.11 -2.02
N ILE A 11 5.16 -2.91 -3.32
CA ILE A 11 4.40 -1.91 -4.11
C ILE A 11 2.92 -2.25 -4.11
N ASP A 12 2.56 -3.50 -4.40
CA ASP A 12 1.16 -3.93 -4.42
C ASP A 12 0.47 -3.71 -3.07
N LEU A 13 1.13 -4.07 -1.97
CA LEU A 13 0.64 -3.85 -0.62
C LEU A 13 0.50 -2.35 -0.30
N LEU A 14 1.45 -1.51 -0.71
CA LEU A 14 1.37 -0.06 -0.53
C LEU A 14 0.22 0.55 -1.36
N MET A 15 0.01 0.06 -2.58
CA MET A 15 -1.10 0.46 -3.45
C MET A 15 -2.45 0.06 -2.85
N ILE A 16 -2.55 -1.08 -2.15
CA ILE A 16 -3.76 -1.43 -1.40
C ILE A 16 -4.00 -0.42 -0.27
N SER A 17 -2.96 -0.03 0.48
CA SER A 17 -3.10 1.00 1.53
C SER A 17 -3.62 2.33 0.97
N LEU A 18 -3.07 2.78 -0.16
CA LEU A 18 -3.51 4.00 -0.83
C LEU A 18 -4.98 3.90 -1.30
N GLU A 19 -5.38 2.75 -1.84
CA GLU A 19 -6.77 2.49 -2.25
C GLU A 19 -7.74 2.51 -1.05
N VAL A 20 -7.36 1.87 0.06
CA VAL A 20 -8.17 1.91 1.30
C VAL A 20 -8.34 3.34 1.78
N LEU A 21 -7.26 4.12 1.85
CA LEU A 21 -7.33 5.53 2.24
C LEU A 21 -8.18 6.35 1.27
N ASN A 22 -8.10 6.03 -0.01
CA ASN A 22 -8.90 6.69 -1.02
C ASN A 22 -10.39 6.36 -0.92
N THR A 23 -10.78 5.19 -0.39
CA THR A 23 -12.21 4.86 -0.26
C THR A 23 -12.98 5.78 0.71
N TYR A 24 -12.27 6.60 1.48
CA TYR A 24 -12.88 7.68 2.27
C TYR A 24 -13.25 8.91 1.42
N TYR A 25 -12.79 8.97 0.17
CA TYR A 25 -13.14 9.98 -0.82
C TYR A 25 -14.10 9.38 -1.84
N ILE A 26 -15.31 9.97 -1.95
CA ILE A 26 -16.34 9.58 -2.93
C ILE A 26 -15.95 10.13 -4.31
N ASN A 27 -14.86 9.65 -4.89
CA ASN A 27 -14.44 10.13 -6.20
C ASN A 27 -13.92 8.99 -7.08
N ASN A 28 -14.80 8.53 -7.98
CA ASN A 28 -14.56 7.42 -8.90
C ASN A 28 -13.40 7.70 -9.87
N SER A 29 -13.07 8.97 -10.13
CA SER A 29 -11.93 9.36 -10.97
C SER A 29 -10.58 8.84 -10.43
N ILE A 30 -10.47 8.72 -9.11
CA ILE A 30 -9.25 8.29 -8.43
C ILE A 30 -9.04 6.78 -8.62
N LEU A 31 -10.13 6.02 -8.53
CA LEU A 31 -10.10 4.57 -8.73
C LEU A 31 -9.65 4.23 -10.16
N LEU A 32 -10.07 5.01 -11.15
CA LEU A 32 -9.62 4.88 -12.54
C LEU A 32 -8.12 5.14 -12.67
N GLU A 33 -7.59 6.20 -12.05
CA GLU A 33 -6.14 6.45 -12.02
C GLU A 33 -5.38 5.27 -11.39
N PHE A 34 -5.84 4.75 -10.24
CA PHE A 34 -5.24 3.57 -9.61
C PHE A 34 -5.27 2.32 -10.50
N ASN A 35 -6.37 2.09 -11.21
CA ASN A 35 -6.55 0.94 -12.09
C ASN A 35 -5.66 1.04 -13.34
N HIS A 36 -5.53 2.22 -13.94
CA HIS A 36 -4.59 2.46 -15.03
C HIS A 36 -3.15 2.18 -14.61
N LEU A 37 -2.74 2.71 -13.47
CA LEU A 37 -1.39 2.50 -12.93
C LEU A 37 -1.11 1.04 -12.63
N ARG A 38 -2.10 0.31 -12.13
CA ARG A 38 -2.00 -1.15 -11.93
C ARG A 38 -1.91 -1.93 -13.22
N LYS A 39 -2.61 -1.50 -14.26
CA LYS A 39 -2.53 -2.11 -15.58
C LYS A 39 -1.13 -1.91 -16.16
N ASP A 40 -0.59 -0.69 -16.06
CA ASP A 40 0.78 -0.38 -16.48
C ASP A 40 1.82 -1.20 -15.69
N LEU A 41 1.62 -1.33 -14.36
CA LEU A 41 2.40 -2.19 -13.47
C LEU A 41 2.38 -3.67 -13.90
N ARG A 42 1.21 -4.19 -14.28
CA ARG A 42 1.03 -5.58 -14.72
C ARG A 42 1.64 -5.85 -16.10
N ASN A 43 1.57 -4.88 -17.02
CA ASN A 43 2.09 -5.03 -18.37
C ASN A 43 3.61 -4.89 -18.46
N CYS A 44 4.27 -4.25 -17.48
CA CYS A 44 5.73 -4.20 -17.40
C CYS A 44 6.39 -5.52 -16.97
N HIS A 45 5.62 -6.60 -16.80
CA HIS A 45 6.03 -7.84 -16.15
C HIS A 45 6.88 -8.77 -17.04
N ASP A 46 6.77 -8.66 -18.36
CA ASP A 46 7.34 -9.70 -19.23
C ASP A 46 8.83 -9.51 -19.53
N ASN A 47 9.43 -8.37 -19.17
CA ASN A 47 10.87 -8.12 -19.34
C ASN A 47 11.54 -7.82 -17.99
N ILE A 48 12.25 -8.83 -17.47
CA ILE A 48 12.76 -8.98 -16.09
C ILE A 48 13.86 -7.98 -15.69
N THR A 49 14.27 -7.05 -16.54
CA THR A 49 15.14 -5.95 -16.08
C THR A 49 14.27 -4.90 -15.41
N HIS A 50 14.33 -4.85 -14.07
CA HIS A 50 13.81 -3.77 -13.25
C HIS A 50 14.46 -2.45 -13.67
N ASN A 51 13.95 -1.86 -14.75
CA ASN A 51 14.48 -0.62 -15.27
C ASN A 51 14.29 0.43 -14.18
N PHE A 52 15.40 1.00 -13.72
CA PHE A 52 15.44 2.07 -12.72
C PHE A 52 14.38 3.16 -12.98
N THR A 53 14.13 3.44 -14.27
CA THR A 53 13.05 4.31 -14.76
C THR A 53 11.65 3.91 -14.29
N GLN A 54 11.31 2.60 -14.27
CA GLN A 54 10.02 2.11 -13.77
C GLN A 54 9.89 2.33 -12.26
N ILE A 55 10.97 2.09 -11.51
CA ILE A 55 11.00 2.31 -10.06
C ILE A 55 10.76 3.79 -9.75
N ILE A 56 11.42 4.69 -10.48
CA ILE A 56 11.18 6.13 -10.40
C ILE A 56 9.72 6.47 -10.72
N LYS A 57 9.15 5.89 -11.79
CA LYS A 57 7.74 6.09 -12.14
C LYS A 57 6.81 5.68 -10.99
N TYR A 58 7.05 4.55 -10.33
CA TYR A 58 6.23 4.13 -9.18
C TYR A 58 6.33 5.10 -8.01
N ILE A 59 7.55 5.48 -7.64
CA ILE A 59 7.79 6.45 -6.57
C ILE A 59 7.08 7.77 -6.87
N TYR A 60 7.23 8.28 -8.09
CA TYR A 60 6.60 9.51 -8.54
C TYR A 60 5.08 9.44 -8.46
N VAL A 61 4.49 8.34 -8.94
CA VAL A 61 3.05 8.11 -8.93
C VAL A 61 2.51 8.04 -7.50
N ILE A 62 3.14 7.25 -6.64
CA ILE A 62 2.76 7.12 -5.22
C ILE A 62 2.80 8.49 -4.55
N HIS A 63 3.86 9.25 -4.78
CA HIS A 63 4.01 10.60 -4.24
C HIS A 63 2.93 11.56 -4.78
N LYS A 64 2.69 11.56 -6.10
CA LYS A 64 1.69 12.40 -6.76
C LYS A 64 0.29 12.13 -6.21
N ILE A 65 -0.13 10.87 -6.12
CA ILE A 65 -1.44 10.46 -5.59
C ILE A 65 -1.57 10.87 -4.12
N THR A 66 -0.55 10.56 -3.31
CA THR A 66 -0.54 10.88 -1.88
C THR A 66 -0.74 12.37 -1.63
N ASN A 67 -0.13 13.22 -2.46
CA ASN A 67 -0.26 14.67 -2.37
C ASN A 67 -1.57 15.19 -2.95
N LYS A 68 -1.95 14.75 -4.16
CA LYS A 68 -3.18 15.18 -4.85
C LYS A 68 -4.43 14.96 -4.00
N TYR A 69 -4.51 13.83 -3.31
CA TYR A 69 -5.68 13.46 -2.49
C TYR A 69 -5.46 13.64 -0.99
N LEU A 70 -4.35 14.28 -0.58
CA LEU A 70 -4.02 14.52 0.81
C LEU A 70 -4.09 13.25 1.69
N LEU A 71 -3.79 12.08 1.12
CA LEU A 71 -3.95 10.78 1.81
C LEU A 71 -3.09 10.68 3.07
N HIS A 72 -2.01 11.44 3.13
CA HIS A 72 -1.18 11.60 4.33
C HIS A 72 -1.98 12.13 5.53
N LYS A 73 -2.93 13.07 5.33
CA LYS A 73 -3.76 13.62 6.41
C LYS A 73 -4.67 12.55 6.98
N THR A 74 -5.32 11.78 6.11
CA THR A 74 -6.16 10.64 6.49
C THR A 74 -5.35 9.58 7.23
N ALA A 75 -4.15 9.26 6.74
CA ALA A 75 -3.24 8.33 7.42
C ALA A 75 -2.81 8.83 8.81
N ILE A 76 -2.49 10.13 8.95
CA ILE A 76 -2.18 10.76 10.24
C ILE A 76 -3.37 10.66 11.20
N GLN A 77 -4.59 10.99 10.74
CA GLN A 77 -5.80 10.90 11.56
C GLN A 77 -6.06 9.47 12.05
N ILE A 78 -5.90 8.47 11.18
CA ILE A 78 -6.04 7.06 11.57
C ILE A 78 -5.01 6.69 12.64
N LEU A 79 -3.74 7.10 12.49
CA LEU A 79 -2.68 6.82 13.47
C LEU A 79 -2.87 7.54 14.80
N ILE A 80 -3.21 8.84 14.80
CA ILE A 80 -3.45 9.62 16.03
C ILE A 80 -4.60 9.00 16.82
N ASN A 81 -5.68 8.58 16.15
CA ASN A 81 -6.81 7.93 16.79
C ASN A 81 -6.44 6.61 17.48
N CYS A 82 -5.34 5.97 17.09
CA CYS A 82 -4.82 4.77 17.78
C CYS A 82 -4.08 5.11 19.06
N ILE A 83 -3.32 6.21 19.06
CA ILE A 83 -2.48 6.62 20.19
C ILE A 83 -3.35 7.19 21.32
N ASN A 84 -4.34 8.00 20.97
CA ASN A 84 -5.13 8.77 21.95
C ASN A 84 -6.26 7.95 22.60
N ASN A 85 -6.74 6.86 22.00
CA ASN A 85 -7.88 6.08 22.48
C ASN A 85 -7.46 4.72 23.06
N LYS A 86 -6.59 4.69 24.08
CA LYS A 86 -6.21 3.44 24.76
C LYS A 86 -7.40 2.68 25.39
N ASN A 87 -8.52 3.36 25.68
CA ASN A 87 -9.63 2.79 26.46
C ASN A 87 -11.01 2.75 25.76
N LYS A 88 -11.14 3.18 24.50
CA LYS A 88 -12.42 3.07 23.74
C LYS A 88 -12.17 2.35 22.42
N LYS A 89 -13.03 1.36 22.12
CA LYS A 89 -13.03 0.56 20.88
C LYS A 89 -12.62 1.42 19.70
N ILE A 90 -11.50 1.09 19.04
CA ILE A 90 -10.87 1.89 17.99
C ILE A 90 -11.56 1.61 16.64
N PRO A 91 -12.53 2.43 16.16
CA PRO A 91 -13.22 2.12 14.92
C PRO A 91 -12.30 2.30 13.70
N ASN A 92 -11.50 3.37 13.64
CA ASN A 92 -10.87 3.78 12.38
C ASN A 92 -9.73 2.87 11.93
N ILE A 93 -8.82 2.46 12.82
CA ILE A 93 -7.74 1.54 12.42
C ILE A 93 -8.25 0.13 12.16
N LYS A 94 -9.21 -0.35 12.95
CA LYS A 94 -9.82 -1.66 12.72
C LYS A 94 -10.57 -1.68 11.40
N GLN A 95 -11.28 -0.61 11.05
CA GLN A 95 -11.90 -0.45 9.74
C GLN A 95 -10.87 -0.41 8.62
N TYR A 96 -9.79 0.36 8.77
CA TYR A 96 -8.68 0.40 7.81
C TYR A 96 -8.08 -0.99 7.60
N ILE A 97 -7.68 -1.68 8.68
CA ILE A 97 -7.10 -3.02 8.63
C ILE A 97 -8.09 -4.02 8.01
N LYS A 98 -9.37 -3.99 8.41
CA LYS A 98 -10.41 -4.87 7.84
C LYS A 98 -10.56 -4.66 6.35
N LYS A 99 -10.57 -3.40 5.88
CA LYS A 99 -10.72 -3.08 4.46
C LYS A 99 -9.44 -3.38 3.67
N PHE A 100 -8.27 -3.15 4.25
CA PHE A 100 -6.99 -3.58 3.70
C PHE A 100 -6.95 -5.10 3.50
N ASN A 101 -7.31 -5.86 4.54
CA ASN A 101 -7.37 -7.32 4.48
C ASN A 101 -8.39 -7.79 3.45
N TYR A 102 -9.57 -7.16 3.36
CA TYR A 102 -10.57 -7.48 2.35
C TYR A 102 -10.05 -7.29 0.92
N ILE A 103 -9.48 -6.13 0.62
CA ILE A 103 -8.92 -5.83 -0.72
C ILE A 103 -7.73 -6.75 -1.02
N TYR A 104 -6.87 -7.00 -0.02
CA TYR A 104 -5.77 -7.95 -0.13
C TYR A 104 -6.30 -9.35 -0.47
N SER A 105 -7.27 -9.86 0.29
CA SER A 105 -7.86 -11.19 0.10
C SER A 105 -8.53 -11.35 -1.25
N ILE A 106 -9.34 -10.39 -1.72
CA ILE A 106 -9.93 -10.43 -3.07
C ILE A 106 -8.86 -10.52 -4.15
N LYS A 107 -7.80 -9.71 -4.02
CA LYS A 107 -6.68 -9.75 -4.96
C LYS A 107 -5.82 -10.99 -4.79
N HIS A 108 -5.84 -11.63 -3.63
CA HIS A 108 -5.15 -12.89 -3.35
C HIS A 108 -5.96 -14.14 -3.73
N GLU A 109 -7.29 -14.12 -3.73
CA GLU A 109 -8.11 -15.16 -4.36
C GLU A 109 -7.84 -15.22 -5.87
N TYR A 110 -7.60 -14.06 -6.50
CA TYR A 110 -7.08 -14.00 -7.87
C TYR A 110 -5.71 -14.67 -8.03
N TYR A 111 -4.87 -14.70 -6.98
CA TYR A 111 -3.61 -15.44 -6.95
C TYR A 111 -3.78 -16.91 -6.52
N ASN A 112 -4.78 -17.27 -5.72
CA ASN A 112 -5.02 -18.65 -5.26
C ASN A 112 -5.61 -19.55 -6.36
N ASN A 113 -6.39 -19.00 -7.30
CA ASN A 113 -6.82 -19.74 -8.50
C ASN A 113 -5.64 -20.09 -9.44
N TYR A 114 -4.49 -19.43 -9.28
CA TYR A 114 -3.23 -19.74 -9.96
C TYR A 114 -2.18 -20.22 -8.95
N LYS A 115 -2.42 -21.40 -8.37
CA LYS A 115 -1.47 -22.27 -7.65
C LYS A 115 -0.72 -21.69 -6.43
N SER A 116 -1.01 -22.32 -5.29
CA SER A 116 -0.08 -22.59 -4.17
C SER A 116 0.58 -21.41 -3.44
N ILE A 117 -0.16 -20.70 -2.59
CA ILE A 117 0.47 -19.87 -1.53
C ILE A 117 -0.12 -20.15 -0.13
N HIS A 118 -1.13 -21.01 -0.02
CA HIS A 118 -1.85 -21.18 1.24
C HIS A 118 -1.08 -21.87 2.39
N HIS A 119 0.14 -22.36 2.16
CA HIS A 119 0.78 -23.27 3.13
C HIS A 119 2.15 -22.91 3.71
N VAL A 120 2.78 -21.75 3.43
CA VAL A 120 4.20 -21.63 3.84
C VAL A 120 4.53 -20.44 4.76
N TYR A 121 3.77 -19.34 4.83
CA TYR A 121 4.27 -18.17 5.57
C TYR A 121 3.21 -17.37 6.35
N LYS A 122 3.46 -17.22 7.65
CA LYS A 122 2.75 -16.31 8.58
C LYS A 122 3.20 -14.86 8.33
N ILE A 123 2.93 -14.32 7.13
CA ILE A 123 3.15 -12.90 6.84
C ILE A 123 2.16 -12.10 7.69
N ASN A 124 2.65 -11.25 8.59
CA ASN A 124 1.79 -10.38 9.39
C ASN A 124 1.29 -9.20 8.53
N ILE A 125 0.21 -9.44 7.80
CA ILE A 125 -0.46 -8.48 6.90
C ILE A 125 -0.91 -7.22 7.65
N GLU A 126 -1.31 -7.34 8.91
CA GLU A 126 -1.71 -6.19 9.73
C GLU A 126 -0.53 -5.26 10.02
N ASN A 127 0.62 -5.83 10.39
CA ASN A 127 1.84 -5.05 10.60
C ASN A 127 2.26 -4.32 9.32
N ILE A 128 2.16 -4.98 8.16
CA ILE A 128 2.43 -4.36 6.86
C ILE A 128 1.47 -3.20 6.61
N ALA A 129 0.18 -3.40 6.86
CA ALA A 129 -0.84 -2.36 6.68
C ALA A 129 -0.51 -1.13 7.53
N ILE A 130 -0.05 -1.32 8.77
CA ILE A 130 0.36 -0.24 9.69
C ILE A 130 1.65 0.44 9.22
N ILE A 131 2.67 -0.34 8.80
CA ILE A 131 3.93 0.21 8.25
C ILE A 131 3.65 1.06 7.01
N ASN A 132 2.80 0.57 6.10
CA ASN A 132 2.42 1.33 4.91
C ASN A 132 1.68 2.62 5.28
N LEU A 133 0.76 2.56 6.26
CA LEU A 133 0.05 3.75 6.76
C LEU A 133 1.04 4.79 7.29
N TYR A 134 2.01 4.36 8.11
CA TYR A 134 3.08 5.22 8.60
C TYR A 134 3.93 5.79 7.46
N LEU A 135 4.30 4.96 6.48
CA LEU A 135 5.10 5.39 5.34
C LEU A 135 4.37 6.50 4.56
N ILE A 136 3.07 6.35 4.32
CA ILE A 136 2.25 7.36 3.64
C ILE A 136 2.26 8.70 4.39
N THR A 137 2.28 8.69 5.73
CA THR A 137 2.41 9.94 6.50
C THR A 137 3.73 10.67 6.26
N LYS A 138 4.79 9.95 5.87
CA LYS A 138 6.12 10.52 5.64
C LYS A 138 6.32 11.04 4.22
N LEU A 139 5.51 10.60 3.25
CA LEU A 139 5.69 10.90 1.82
C LEU A 139 5.66 12.40 1.48
N VAL A 140 5.02 13.24 2.30
CA VAL A 140 4.95 14.69 2.06
C VAL A 140 6.25 15.42 2.40
N ASN A 141 7.06 14.83 3.28
CA ASN A 141 8.31 15.45 3.71
C ASN A 141 9.39 15.24 2.65
N LYS A 142 10.38 16.14 2.58
CA LYS A 142 11.53 16.00 1.65
C LYS A 142 12.26 14.65 1.79
N GLN A 143 12.29 14.08 2.99
CA GLN A 143 12.87 12.76 3.27
C GLN A 143 11.89 11.58 3.03
N GLY A 144 10.62 11.84 2.74
CA GLY A 144 9.59 10.83 2.53
C GLY A 144 9.90 9.86 1.40
N ILE A 145 10.41 10.39 0.30
CA ILE A 145 10.86 9.59 -0.85
C ILE A 145 12.02 8.66 -0.45
N TYR A 146 12.96 9.15 0.36
CA TYR A 146 14.05 8.32 0.89
C TYR A 146 13.51 7.17 1.75
N PHE A 147 12.53 7.43 2.63
CA PHE A 147 11.88 6.36 3.41
C PHE A 147 11.15 5.35 2.53
N LEU A 148 10.48 5.80 1.46
CA LEU A 148 9.84 4.93 0.48
C LEU A 148 10.85 4.03 -0.23
N ILE A 149 11.94 4.59 -0.75
CA ILE A 149 13.02 3.82 -1.38
C ILE A 149 13.58 2.80 -0.39
N LYS A 150 13.93 3.23 0.82
CA LYS A 150 14.47 2.34 1.86
C LYS A 150 13.52 1.19 2.19
N TYR A 151 12.22 1.46 2.28
CA TYR A 151 11.21 0.43 2.50
C TYR A 151 11.13 -0.56 1.34
N LEU A 152 11.16 -0.08 0.10
CA LEU A 152 11.04 -0.94 -1.08
C LEU A 152 12.25 -1.88 -1.25
N PHE A 153 13.46 -1.41 -0.94
CA PHE A 153 14.71 -2.16 -1.19
C PHE A 153 15.27 -2.95 0.01
N LYS A 154 14.75 -2.74 1.24
CA LYS A 154 15.24 -3.41 2.47
C LYS A 154 14.33 -4.54 2.95
#